data_AF-A0A5J5DM05-F1
#
_entry.id   AF-A0A5J5DM05-F1
#
_cell.length_a   1.000
_cell.length_b   1.000
_cell.length_c   1.000
_cell.angle_alpha   90.00
_cell.angle_beta   90.00
_cell.angle_gamma   90.00
#
_symmetry.space_group_name_H-M   'P 1'
#
loop_
_entity.id
_entity.type
_entity.pdbx_description
1 polymer ?
#
loop_
_entity_poly.entity_id
_entity_poly.type
_entity_poly.pdbx_seq_one_letter_code
_entity_poly.pdbx_strand_id
1 'polypeptide(L)'
;MALVVVGALLCLSCWVSLYFILCNVNASRSYEWNCRLVTLVHGILAVCITSYIGYVDGPWPFTYPGTKNTPLQISAMVVSLGYFIFDMAWCVYYRTEGPVMLAHHTMSILGILLTLWLGESGIESCAVLFGSEITNPLLQARWFLKQTGHYGTLLGDIVDVLFVLLFVVMRIFVGGTMLYCELISPRPRFFIKCGGVAMYALSWVFMVDIVQFAIRKRKSWNKQKQVQQETLAANGHEGKKD
;
A
#
# COMPACT_ATOMS: atom_id res chain seq x y z
N MET A 1 20.93 12.04 -14.54
CA MET A 1 19.53 12.24 -15.00
C MET A 1 19.14 11.39 -16.19
N ALA A 2 19.82 11.43 -17.35
CA ALA A 2 19.43 10.63 -18.52
C ALA A 2 19.25 9.12 -18.23
N LEU A 3 20.21 8.50 -17.51
CA LEU A 3 20.12 7.09 -17.12
C LEU A 3 18.90 6.76 -16.24
N VAL A 4 18.51 7.68 -15.35
CA VAL A 4 17.33 7.51 -14.48
C VAL A 4 16.05 7.56 -15.30
N VAL A 5 15.96 8.48 -16.27
CA VAL A 5 14.81 8.57 -17.17
C VAL A 5 14.69 7.31 -18.04
N VAL A 6 15.79 6.86 -18.65
CA VAL A 6 15.81 5.62 -19.44
C VAL A 6 15.42 4.43 -18.57
N GLY A 7 15.98 4.33 -17.35
CA GLY A 7 15.62 3.27 -16.40
C GLY A 7 14.15 3.28 -16.03
N ALA A 8 13.55 4.46 -15.79
CA ALA A 8 12.14 4.59 -15.45
C ALA A 8 11.22 4.20 -16.63
N LEU A 9 11.55 4.62 -17.86
CA LEU A 9 10.81 4.23 -19.07
C LEU A 9 10.92 2.72 -19.34
N LEU A 10 12.08 2.12 -19.08
CA LEU A 10 12.29 0.69 -19.23
C LEU A 10 11.50 -0.10 -18.17
N CYS A 11 11.53 0.33 -16.91
CA CYS A 11 10.70 -0.26 -15.85
C CYS A 11 9.21 -0.12 -16.16
N LEU A 12 8.75 1.05 -16.61
CA LEU A 12 7.37 1.27 -17.05
C LEU A 12 6.99 0.29 -18.17
N SER A 13 7.85 0.15 -19.18
CA SER A 13 7.64 -0.81 -20.27
C SER A 13 7.53 -2.23 -19.76
N CYS A 14 8.39 -2.64 -18.81
CA CYS A 14 8.32 -3.96 -18.19
C CYS A 14 6.99 -4.20 -17.46
N TRP A 15 6.49 -3.23 -16.69
CA TRP A 15 5.21 -3.34 -15.98
C TRP A 15 4.02 -3.44 -16.96
N VAL A 16 4.04 -2.62 -18.02
CA VAL A 16 3.04 -2.66 -19.09
C VAL A 16 3.07 -4.01 -19.81
N SER A 17 4.25 -4.52 -20.15
CA SER A 17 4.41 -5.84 -20.76
C SER A 17 3.89 -6.95 -19.85
N LEU A 18 4.22 -6.91 -18.55
CA LEU A 18 3.71 -7.88 -17.58
C LEU A 18 2.18 -7.87 -17.53
N TYR A 19 1.56 -6.69 -17.50
CA TYR A 19 0.10 -6.55 -17.54
C TYR A 19 -0.51 -7.21 -18.79
N PHE A 20 0.03 -6.92 -19.98
CA PHE A 20 -0.47 -7.52 -21.21
C PHE A 20 -0.25 -9.04 -21.27
N ILE A 21 0.89 -9.54 -20.77
CA ILE A 21 1.13 -10.98 -20.66
C ILE A 21 0.08 -11.62 -19.75
N LEU A 22 -0.20 -11.04 -18.59
CA LEU A 22 -1.24 -11.53 -17.68
C LEU A 22 -2.63 -11.48 -18.30
N CYS A 23 -2.96 -10.43 -19.05
CA CYS A 23 -4.23 -10.35 -19.79
C CYS A 23 -4.36 -11.47 -20.84
N ASN A 24 -3.28 -11.86 -21.50
CA ASN A 24 -3.30 -12.97 -22.46
C ASN A 24 -3.41 -14.33 -21.75
N VAL A 25 -2.63 -14.56 -20.70
CA VAL A 25 -2.62 -15.84 -19.94
C VAL A 25 -3.93 -16.06 -19.19
N ASN A 26 -4.47 -15.00 -18.58
CA ASN A 26 -5.72 -15.03 -17.83
C ASN A 26 -6.88 -14.39 -18.62
N ALA A 27 -7.03 -14.73 -19.90
CA ALA A 27 -8.04 -14.13 -20.77
C ALA A 27 -9.49 -14.33 -20.27
N SER A 28 -9.72 -15.31 -19.39
CA SER A 28 -11.02 -15.55 -18.74
C SER A 28 -11.30 -14.63 -17.55
N ARG A 29 -10.30 -13.86 -17.07
CA ARG A 29 -10.42 -12.93 -15.95
C ARG A 29 -10.59 -11.50 -16.45
N SER A 30 -11.09 -10.62 -15.57
CA SER A 30 -11.25 -9.21 -15.90
C SER A 30 -9.90 -8.49 -16.05
N TYR A 31 -9.89 -7.36 -16.76
CA TYR A 31 -8.71 -6.50 -16.84
C TYR A 31 -8.23 -6.02 -15.47
N GLU A 32 -9.16 -5.69 -14.56
CA GLU A 32 -8.82 -5.32 -13.18
C GLU A 32 -8.12 -6.46 -12.44
N TRP A 33 -8.56 -7.71 -12.63
CA TRP A 33 -7.89 -8.86 -12.02
C TRP A 33 -6.40 -8.92 -12.39
N ASN A 34 -6.10 -8.73 -13.67
CA ASN A 34 -4.73 -8.74 -14.15
C ASN A 34 -3.93 -7.53 -13.64
N CYS A 35 -4.55 -6.35 -13.54
CA CYS A 35 -3.90 -5.18 -12.93
C CYS A 35 -3.59 -5.43 -11.44
N ARG A 36 -4.53 -5.98 -10.68
CA ARG A 36 -4.35 -6.32 -9.25
C ARG A 36 -3.25 -7.35 -9.03
N LEU A 37 -3.03 -8.27 -9.98
CA LEU A 37 -1.88 -9.18 -9.96
C LEU A 37 -0.56 -8.41 -10.16
N VAL A 38 -0.50 -7.45 -11.08
CA VAL A 38 0.67 -6.56 -11.25
C VAL A 38 0.94 -5.77 -9.96
N THR A 39 -0.10 -5.20 -9.36
CA THR A 39 -0.01 -4.50 -8.06
C THR A 39 0.53 -5.40 -6.96
N LEU A 40 0.06 -6.65 -6.87
CA LEU A 40 0.55 -7.62 -5.89
C LEU A 40 2.04 -7.95 -6.11
N VAL A 41 2.45 -8.19 -7.36
CA VAL A 41 3.85 -8.45 -7.72
C VAL A 41 4.73 -7.27 -7.35
N HIS A 42 4.31 -6.04 -7.68
CA HIS A 42 5.02 -4.83 -7.29
C HIS A 42 5.14 -4.70 -5.77
N GLY A 43 4.03 -4.82 -5.03
CA GLY A 43 4.04 -4.69 -3.58
C GLY A 43 5.01 -5.68 -2.91
N ILE A 44 5.02 -6.94 -3.35
CA ILE A 44 5.98 -7.94 -2.85
C ILE A 44 7.42 -7.53 -3.17
N LEU A 45 7.72 -7.18 -4.43
CA LEU A 45 9.06 -6.80 -4.85
C LEU A 45 9.55 -5.55 -4.11
N ALA A 46 8.72 -4.52 -4.00
CA ALA A 46 9.03 -3.27 -3.31
C ALA A 46 9.36 -3.55 -1.84
N VAL A 47 8.52 -4.31 -1.13
CA VAL A 47 8.73 -4.68 0.28
C VAL A 47 10.02 -5.49 0.45
N CYS A 48 10.30 -6.47 -0.40
CA CYS A 48 11.52 -7.27 -0.32
C CYS A 48 12.78 -6.43 -0.57
N ILE A 49 12.81 -5.61 -1.62
CA ILE A 49 13.99 -4.79 -1.94
C ILE A 49 14.22 -3.72 -0.87
N THR A 50 13.17 -3.03 -0.45
CA THR A 50 13.30 -1.93 0.53
C THR A 50 13.57 -2.42 1.95
N SER A 51 13.07 -3.61 2.33
CA SER A 51 13.47 -4.24 3.60
C SER A 51 14.95 -4.62 3.58
N TYR A 52 15.46 -5.20 2.49
CA TYR A 52 16.89 -5.48 2.36
C TYR A 52 17.71 -4.19 2.47
N ILE A 53 17.29 -3.11 1.79
CA ILE A 53 17.95 -1.81 1.92
C ILE A 53 17.95 -1.32 3.37
N GLY A 54 16.81 -1.37 4.06
CA GLY A 54 16.69 -0.84 5.41
C GLY A 54 17.44 -1.66 6.47
N TYR A 55 17.38 -2.99 6.40
CA TYR A 55 17.86 -3.88 7.45
C TYR A 55 19.25 -4.49 7.18
N VAL A 56 19.73 -4.49 5.93
CA VAL A 56 20.99 -5.15 5.54
C VAL A 56 21.98 -4.19 4.88
N ASP A 57 21.58 -3.50 3.80
CA ASP A 57 22.48 -2.62 3.03
C ASP A 57 22.77 -1.30 3.78
N GLY A 58 21.72 -0.71 4.35
CA GLY A 58 21.74 0.59 5.01
C GLY A 58 21.82 1.78 4.04
N PRO A 59 22.04 2.98 4.59
CA PRO A 59 22.13 3.29 6.02
C PRO A 59 20.77 3.17 6.73
N TRP A 60 20.74 3.19 8.07
CA TRP A 60 19.47 3.06 8.81
C TRP A 60 18.61 4.34 8.70
N PRO A 61 17.34 4.26 8.27
CA PRO A 61 16.50 5.44 7.97
C PRO A 61 16.28 6.38 9.16
N PHE A 62 16.25 5.86 10.39
CA PHE A 62 15.96 6.69 11.58
C PHE A 62 17.15 7.51 12.07
N THR A 63 18.38 7.14 11.70
CA THR A 63 19.60 7.81 12.18
C THR A 63 20.36 8.54 11.08
N TYR A 64 20.13 8.17 9.81
CA TYR A 64 20.81 8.74 8.65
C TYR A 64 19.86 9.35 7.61
N PRO A 65 18.82 10.13 8.00
CA PRO A 65 18.02 10.86 7.02
C PRO A 65 18.88 11.90 6.27
N GLY A 66 18.56 12.15 5.01
CA GLY A 66 19.21 13.14 4.13
C GLY A 66 20.56 12.69 3.54
N THR A 67 20.93 11.41 3.65
CA THR A 67 22.15 10.90 3.00
C THR A 67 22.00 10.80 1.48
N LYS A 68 23.13 10.77 0.78
CA LYS A 68 23.16 10.54 -0.68
C LYS A 68 22.52 9.21 -1.04
N ASN A 69 21.85 9.18 -2.19
CA ASN A 69 21.19 7.98 -2.69
C ASN A 69 22.23 6.93 -3.09
N THR A 70 22.07 5.71 -2.60
CA THR A 70 22.88 4.57 -3.07
C THR A 70 22.35 4.06 -4.41
N PRO A 71 23.18 3.37 -5.23
CA PRO A 71 22.70 2.76 -6.48
C PRO A 71 21.49 1.85 -6.27
N LEU A 72 21.48 1.05 -5.20
CA LEU A 72 20.38 0.15 -4.89
C LEU A 72 19.09 0.90 -4.53
N GLN A 73 19.19 1.97 -3.74
CA GLN A 73 18.05 2.86 -3.45
C GLN A 73 17.49 3.50 -4.73
N ILE A 74 18.37 3.97 -5.63
CA ILE A 74 17.97 4.52 -6.92
C ILE A 74 17.23 3.46 -7.75
N SER A 75 17.76 2.24 -7.85
CA SER A 75 17.11 1.14 -8.57
C SER A 75 15.74 0.81 -7.99
N ALA A 76 15.61 0.70 -6.66
CA ALA A 76 14.33 0.43 -5.99
C ALA A 76 13.28 1.51 -6.28
N MET A 77 13.70 2.79 -6.20
CA MET A 77 12.85 3.93 -6.52
C MET A 77 12.45 3.97 -7.99
N VAL A 78 13.37 3.67 -8.92
CA VAL A 78 13.10 3.68 -10.37
C VAL A 78 12.13 2.56 -10.77
N VAL A 79 12.29 1.35 -10.22
CA VAL A 79 11.36 0.23 -10.42
C VAL A 79 9.95 0.61 -9.95
N SER A 80 9.86 1.25 -8.78
CA SER A 80 8.58 1.66 -8.17
C SER A 80 7.95 2.85 -8.87
N LEU A 81 8.75 3.80 -9.36
CA LEU A 81 8.27 4.92 -10.16
C LEU A 81 7.61 4.43 -11.46
N GLY A 82 8.25 3.49 -12.16
CA GLY A 82 7.67 2.87 -13.36
C GLY A 82 6.32 2.21 -13.07
N TYR A 83 6.21 1.50 -11.95
CA TYR A 83 4.96 0.89 -11.51
C TYR A 83 3.90 1.95 -11.19
N PHE A 84 4.21 2.96 -10.36
CA PHE A 84 3.23 3.96 -9.95
C PHE A 84 2.71 4.78 -11.13
N ILE A 85 3.53 5.04 -12.15
CA ILE A 85 3.06 5.69 -13.38
C ILE A 85 2.07 4.78 -14.14
N PHE A 86 2.41 3.48 -14.28
CA PHE A 86 1.51 2.50 -14.88
C PHE A 86 0.17 2.43 -14.12
N ASP A 87 0.23 2.26 -12.80
CA ASP A 87 -0.95 2.06 -11.95
C ASP A 87 -1.82 3.32 -11.89
N MET A 88 -1.20 4.49 -11.81
CA MET A 88 -1.90 5.78 -11.90
C MET A 88 -2.66 5.91 -13.22
N ALA A 89 -1.99 5.64 -14.36
CA ALA A 89 -2.63 5.72 -15.67
C ALA A 89 -3.80 4.74 -15.77
N TRP A 90 -3.64 3.53 -15.26
CA TRP A 90 -4.68 2.50 -15.24
C TRP A 90 -5.88 2.93 -14.37
N CYS A 91 -5.63 3.42 -13.14
CA CYS A 91 -6.65 3.87 -12.21
C CYS A 91 -7.44 5.08 -12.75
N VAL A 92 -6.78 6.03 -13.41
CA VAL A 92 -7.44 7.19 -14.03
C VAL A 92 -8.28 6.76 -15.23
N TYR A 93 -7.76 5.86 -16.08
CA TYR A 93 -8.45 5.39 -17.27
C TYR A 93 -9.71 4.57 -16.92
N TYR A 94 -9.59 3.60 -16.01
CA TYR A 94 -10.69 2.72 -15.63
C TYR A 94 -11.54 3.25 -14.45
N ARG A 95 -11.14 4.35 -13.82
CA ARG A 95 -11.84 5.01 -12.69
C ARG A 95 -12.16 4.05 -11.53
N THR A 96 -11.19 3.20 -11.20
CA THR A 96 -11.33 2.13 -10.21
C THR A 96 -11.06 2.56 -8.78
N GLU A 97 -10.29 3.63 -8.59
CA GLU A 97 -9.82 4.10 -7.29
C GLU A 97 -10.37 5.49 -6.93
N GLY A 98 -10.53 5.73 -5.63
CA GLY A 98 -11.01 7.00 -5.09
C GLY A 98 -9.94 8.11 -5.06
N PRO A 99 -10.34 9.37 -4.86
CA PRO A 99 -9.44 10.53 -4.92
C PRO A 99 -8.31 10.48 -3.88
N VAL A 100 -8.53 9.91 -2.70
CA VAL A 100 -7.49 9.74 -1.67
C VAL A 100 -6.38 8.81 -2.15
N MET A 101 -6.74 7.75 -2.88
CA MET A 101 -5.76 6.84 -3.46
C MET A 101 -4.98 7.52 -4.57
N LEU A 102 -5.66 8.23 -5.48
CA LEU A 102 -4.98 8.98 -6.53
C LEU A 102 -4.02 10.02 -5.95
N ALA A 103 -4.41 10.75 -4.89
CA ALA A 103 -3.52 11.66 -4.18
C ALA A 103 -2.30 10.93 -3.60
N HIS A 104 -2.48 9.74 -3.03
CA HIS A 104 -1.38 8.91 -2.55
C HIS A 104 -0.39 8.55 -3.67
N HIS A 105 -0.87 8.07 -4.83
CA HIS A 105 0.02 7.80 -5.96
C HIS A 105 0.72 9.07 -6.47
N THR A 106 0.01 10.20 -6.59
CA THR A 106 0.60 11.46 -7.04
C THR A 106 1.74 11.87 -6.12
N MET A 107 1.53 11.83 -4.81
CA MET A 107 2.56 12.20 -3.84
C MET A 107 3.72 11.20 -3.82
N SER A 108 3.46 9.89 -3.99
CA SER A 108 4.52 8.89 -4.15
C SER A 108 5.37 9.15 -5.39
N ILE A 109 4.75 9.43 -6.54
CA ILE A 109 5.45 9.75 -7.80
C ILE A 109 6.30 11.01 -7.63
N LEU A 110 5.70 12.09 -7.11
CA LEU A 110 6.40 13.36 -6.91
C LEU A 110 7.54 13.24 -5.89
N GLY A 111 7.34 12.50 -4.80
CA GLY A 111 8.35 12.26 -3.78
C GLY A 111 9.55 11.48 -4.32
N ILE A 112 9.28 10.42 -5.10
CA ILE A 112 10.35 9.65 -5.77
C ILE A 112 11.09 10.52 -6.79
N LEU A 113 10.38 11.26 -7.64
CA LEU A 113 11.00 12.15 -8.64
C LEU A 113 11.88 13.21 -7.97
N LEU A 114 11.39 13.83 -6.89
CA LEU A 114 12.13 14.82 -6.13
C LEU A 114 13.41 14.23 -5.52
N THR A 115 13.32 13.06 -4.91
CA THR A 115 14.46 12.36 -4.30
C THR A 115 15.51 11.95 -5.34
N LEU A 116 15.06 11.45 -6.49
CA LEU A 116 15.95 11.10 -7.61
C LEU A 116 16.61 12.34 -8.22
N TRP A 117 15.90 13.46 -8.31
CA TRP A 117 16.44 14.71 -8.83
C TRP A 117 17.44 15.36 -7.88
N LEU A 118 17.17 15.36 -6.57
CA LEU A 118 18.06 15.91 -5.55
C LEU A 118 19.30 15.03 -5.31
N GLY A 119 19.19 13.71 -5.52
CA GLY A 119 20.29 12.75 -5.31
C GLY A 119 20.58 12.44 -3.83
N GLU A 120 19.66 12.80 -2.95
CA GLU A 120 19.72 12.63 -1.49
C GLU A 120 18.35 12.22 -0.95
N SER A 121 18.29 11.72 0.28
CA SER A 121 17.08 11.26 0.97
C SER A 121 16.47 9.95 0.41
N GLY A 122 17.27 9.17 -0.31
CA GLY A 122 16.89 7.89 -0.91
C GLY A 122 16.51 6.85 0.12
N ILE A 123 17.15 6.86 1.29
CA ILE A 123 16.84 5.95 2.38
C ILE A 123 15.46 6.25 3.00
N GLU A 124 15.10 7.53 3.16
CA GLU A 124 13.78 7.94 3.63
C GLU A 124 12.71 7.54 2.62
N SER A 125 12.95 7.80 1.33
CA SER A 125 12.03 7.38 0.27
C SER A 125 11.85 5.86 0.22
N CYS A 126 12.92 5.07 0.40
CA CYS A 126 12.82 3.62 0.47
C CYS A 126 12.07 3.15 1.71
N ALA A 127 12.26 3.81 2.86
CA ALA A 127 11.53 3.49 4.10
C ALA A 127 10.04 3.86 4.00
N VAL A 128 9.71 5.00 3.39
CA VAL A 128 8.32 5.38 3.06
C VAL A 128 7.71 4.34 2.12
N LEU A 129 8.41 3.96 1.05
CA LEU A 129 7.96 2.95 0.10
C LEU A 129 7.73 1.59 0.77
N PHE A 130 8.64 1.16 1.66
CA PHE A 130 8.45 -0.04 2.47
C PHE A 130 7.18 0.05 3.32
N GLY A 131 7.05 1.12 4.12
CA GLY A 131 5.92 1.30 5.03
C GLY A 131 4.58 1.48 4.31
N SER A 132 4.58 2.05 3.10
CA SER A 132 3.37 2.19 2.29
C SER A 132 2.99 0.86 1.62
N GLU A 133 3.96 0.12 1.08
CA GLU A 133 3.67 -1.10 0.31
C GLU A 133 3.47 -2.34 1.16
N ILE A 134 3.96 -2.39 2.41
CA ILE A 134 3.85 -3.58 3.27
C ILE A 134 2.39 -4.00 3.54
N THR A 135 1.45 -3.06 3.50
CA THR A 135 0.01 -3.34 3.64
C THR A 135 -0.66 -3.76 2.33
N ASN A 136 -0.04 -3.50 1.18
CA ASN A 136 -0.64 -3.66 -0.14
C ASN A 136 -0.97 -5.14 -0.47
N PRO A 137 -0.11 -6.14 -0.20
CA PRO A 137 -0.46 -7.55 -0.43
C PRO A 137 -1.75 -7.99 0.27
N LEU A 138 -2.02 -7.47 1.48
CA LEU A 138 -3.26 -7.76 2.21
C LEU A 138 -4.47 -7.07 1.56
N LEU A 139 -4.29 -5.85 1.04
CA LEU A 139 -5.34 -5.13 0.30
C LEU A 139 -5.70 -5.87 -1.00
N GLN A 140 -4.69 -6.37 -1.73
CA GLN A 140 -4.90 -7.19 -2.93
C GLN A 140 -5.57 -8.53 -2.57
N ALA A 141 -5.09 -9.23 -1.54
CA ALA A 141 -5.70 -10.48 -1.07
C ALA A 141 -7.18 -10.29 -0.71
N ARG A 142 -7.51 -9.20 -0.01
CA ARG A 142 -8.89 -8.83 0.29
C ARG A 142 -9.75 -8.65 -0.96
N TRP A 143 -9.23 -7.97 -1.98
CA TRP A 143 -9.93 -7.78 -3.26
C TRP A 143 -10.18 -9.14 -3.95
N PHE A 144 -9.17 -10.01 -4.03
CA PHE A 144 -9.32 -11.35 -4.62
C PHE A 144 -10.31 -12.24 -3.85
N LEU A 145 -10.33 -12.17 -2.52
CA LEU A 145 -11.32 -12.88 -1.70
C LEU A 145 -12.75 -12.41 -1.99
N LYS A 146 -12.95 -11.11 -2.24
CA LYS A 146 -14.26 -10.59 -2.65
C LYS A 146 -14.67 -11.10 -4.03
N GLN A 147 -13.76 -11.06 -5.00
CA GLN A 147 -14.05 -11.50 -6.36
C GLN A 147 -14.29 -13.01 -6.48
N THR A 148 -13.70 -13.80 -5.59
CA THR A 148 -13.91 -15.25 -5.56
C THR A 148 -15.04 -15.70 -4.64
N GLY A 149 -15.73 -14.77 -3.97
CA GLY A 149 -16.84 -15.09 -3.05
C GLY A 149 -16.41 -15.60 -1.66
N HIS A 150 -15.12 -15.61 -1.34
CA HIS A 150 -14.58 -16.13 -0.08
C HIS A 150 -14.39 -15.06 1.01
N TYR A 151 -14.77 -13.80 0.75
CA TYR A 151 -14.58 -12.71 1.73
C TYR A 151 -15.35 -12.90 3.04
N GLY A 152 -16.49 -13.59 3.03
CA GLY A 152 -17.29 -13.86 4.24
C GLY A 152 -16.71 -14.96 5.13
N THR A 153 -15.58 -15.55 4.77
CA THR A 153 -14.93 -16.63 5.53
C THR A 153 -14.00 -16.08 6.62
N LEU A 154 -13.56 -16.95 7.53
CA LEU A 154 -12.53 -16.64 8.54
C LEU A 154 -11.27 -16.04 7.90
N LEU A 155 -10.90 -16.47 6.68
CA LEU A 155 -9.76 -15.92 5.97
C LEU A 155 -9.94 -14.43 5.64
N GLY A 156 -11.13 -14.02 5.21
CA GLY A 156 -11.45 -12.61 4.97
C GLY A 156 -11.35 -11.76 6.24
N ASP A 157 -11.76 -12.32 7.38
CA ASP A 157 -11.64 -11.66 8.67
C ASP A 157 -10.19 -11.52 9.13
N ILE A 158 -9.38 -12.56 8.98
CA ILE A 158 -7.94 -12.53 9.27
C ILE A 158 -7.26 -11.46 8.41
N VAL A 159 -7.54 -11.41 7.11
CA VAL A 159 -6.94 -10.42 6.20
C VAL A 159 -7.28 -8.98 6.62
N ASP A 160 -8.55 -8.70 6.95
CA ASP A 160 -8.96 -7.37 7.41
C ASP A 160 -8.26 -6.99 8.73
N VAL A 161 -8.16 -7.91 9.70
CA VAL A 161 -7.49 -7.64 10.99
C VAL A 161 -6.00 -7.40 10.79
N LEU A 162 -5.32 -8.24 10.01
CA LEU A 162 -3.90 -8.08 9.69
C LEU A 162 -3.66 -6.76 8.96
N PHE A 163 -4.52 -6.38 8.01
CA PHE A 163 -4.40 -5.12 7.29
C PHE A 163 -4.48 -3.93 8.24
N VAL A 164 -5.47 -3.90 9.14
CA VAL A 164 -5.64 -2.81 10.12
C VAL A 164 -4.44 -2.73 11.07
N LEU A 165 -4.03 -3.86 11.65
CA LEU A 165 -2.89 -3.89 12.58
C LEU A 165 -1.61 -3.41 11.90
N LEU A 166 -1.32 -3.94 10.72
CA LEU A 166 -0.12 -3.60 9.98
C LEU A 166 -0.14 -2.13 9.53
N PHE A 167 -1.28 -1.60 9.11
CA PHE A 167 -1.45 -0.20 8.76
C PHE A 167 -1.17 0.72 9.96
N VAL A 168 -1.76 0.42 11.12
CA VAL A 168 -1.55 1.21 12.35
C VAL A 168 -0.08 1.20 12.76
N VAL A 169 0.53 0.01 12.84
CA VAL A 169 1.93 -0.13 13.27
C VAL A 169 2.87 0.56 12.29
N MET A 170 2.76 0.25 11.00
CA MET A 170 3.74 0.69 10.01
C MET A 170 3.53 2.13 9.57
N ARG A 171 2.30 2.57 9.31
CA ARG A 171 2.05 3.91 8.78
C ARG A 171 1.89 4.97 9.85
N ILE A 172 1.33 4.64 11.02
CA ILE A 172 1.12 5.63 12.09
C ILE A 172 2.31 5.66 13.04
N PHE A 173 2.64 4.54 13.69
CA PHE A 173 3.70 4.55 14.71
C PHE A 173 5.10 4.61 14.10
N VAL A 174 5.45 3.66 13.22
CA VAL A 174 6.76 3.61 12.56
C VAL A 174 6.92 4.81 11.63
N GLY A 175 5.92 5.09 10.79
CA GLY A 175 5.91 6.27 9.90
C GLY A 175 6.02 7.60 10.65
N GLY A 176 5.29 7.77 11.77
CA GLY A 176 5.38 8.98 12.59
C GLY A 176 6.73 9.15 13.27
N THR A 177 7.34 8.05 13.74
CA THR A 177 8.68 8.07 14.32
C THR A 177 9.73 8.45 13.27
N MET A 178 9.62 7.89 12.06
CA MET A 178 10.52 8.21 10.96
C MET A 178 10.37 9.68 10.52
N LEU A 179 9.14 10.19 10.40
CA LEU A 179 8.89 11.60 10.11
C LEU A 179 9.50 12.51 11.20
N TYR A 180 9.38 12.12 12.47
CA TYR A 180 10.02 12.86 13.56
C TYR A 180 11.54 12.94 13.38
N CYS A 181 12.20 11.80 13.11
CA CYS A 181 13.64 11.73 12.84
C CYS A 181 14.06 12.61 11.64
N GLU A 182 13.27 12.58 10.56
CA GLU A 182 13.48 13.43 9.37
C GLU A 182 13.34 14.92 9.70
N LEU A 183 12.30 15.31 10.45
CA LEU A 183 12.01 16.71 10.78
C LEU A 183 13.08 17.33 11.68
N ILE A 184 13.57 16.60 12.68
CA ILE A 184 14.63 17.09 13.59
C ILE A 184 16.01 17.10 12.93
N SER A 185 16.23 16.28 11.90
CA SER A 185 17.53 16.21 11.22
C SER A 185 17.79 17.49 10.43
N PRO A 186 19.00 18.07 10.50
CA PRO A 186 19.36 19.23 9.69
C PRO A 186 19.68 18.86 8.23
N ARG A 187 19.78 17.57 7.88
CA ARG A 187 20.24 17.12 6.56
C ARG A 187 19.16 17.16 5.47
N PRO A 188 17.94 16.61 5.67
CA PRO A 188 16.92 16.62 4.62
C PRO A 188 16.53 18.05 4.26
N ARG A 189 16.46 18.32 2.96
CA ARG A 189 15.99 19.62 2.46
C ARG A 189 14.53 19.86 2.86
N PHE A 190 14.19 21.14 2.95
CA PHE A 190 12.83 21.59 3.29
C PHE A 190 11.73 20.91 2.46
N PHE A 191 11.92 20.77 1.15
CA PHE A 191 10.93 20.13 0.27
C PHE A 191 10.72 18.64 0.56
N ILE A 192 11.76 17.92 0.99
CA ILE A 192 11.65 16.51 1.39
C ILE A 192 10.78 16.41 2.66
N LYS A 193 11.07 17.26 3.66
CA LYS A 193 10.27 17.37 4.89
C LYS A 193 8.80 17.67 4.63
N CYS A 194 8.50 18.61 3.71
CA CYS A 194 7.13 18.89 3.30
C CYS A 194 6.45 17.66 2.67
N GLY A 195 7.18 16.91 1.85
CA GLY A 195 6.71 15.64 1.28
C GLY A 195 6.41 14.59 2.36
N GLY A 196 7.30 14.42 3.33
CA GLY A 196 7.10 13.54 4.48
C GLY A 196 5.85 13.90 5.29
N VAL A 197 5.67 15.18 5.62
CA VAL A 197 4.46 15.67 6.31
C VAL A 197 3.19 15.40 5.50
N ALA A 198 3.21 15.68 4.19
CA ALA A 198 2.06 15.43 3.32
C ALA A 198 1.70 13.93 3.26
N MET A 199 2.69 13.05 3.09
CA MET A 199 2.48 11.60 3.07
C MET A 199 1.95 11.06 4.41
N TYR A 200 2.43 11.61 5.52
CA TYR A 200 1.92 11.24 6.84
C TYR A 200 0.49 11.74 7.06
N ALA A 201 0.16 12.96 6.61
CA ALA A 201 -1.20 13.47 6.66
C ALA A 201 -2.17 12.59 5.86
N LEU A 202 -1.80 12.12 4.66
CA LEU A 202 -2.62 11.15 3.93
C LEU A 202 -2.79 9.82 4.68
N SER A 203 -1.78 9.37 5.42
CA SER A 203 -1.89 8.17 6.25
C SER A 203 -2.96 8.32 7.34
N TRP A 204 -3.12 9.52 7.90
CA TRP A 204 -4.22 9.83 8.81
C TRP A 204 -5.58 9.91 8.13
N VAL A 205 -5.66 10.43 6.90
CA VAL A 205 -6.91 10.39 6.11
C VAL A 205 -7.36 8.95 5.88
N PHE A 206 -6.45 8.07 5.44
CA PHE A 206 -6.73 6.64 5.33
C PHE A 206 -7.11 6.01 6.66
N MET A 207 -6.50 6.43 7.78
CA MET A 207 -6.87 5.94 9.11
C MET A 207 -8.34 6.23 9.44
N VAL A 208 -8.86 7.40 9.08
CA VAL A 208 -10.28 7.74 9.27
C VAL A 208 -11.17 6.75 8.50
N ASP A 209 -10.84 6.46 7.24
CA ASP A 209 -11.60 5.51 6.40
C ASP A 209 -11.57 4.09 6.99
N ILE A 210 -10.42 3.68 7.51
CA ILE A 210 -10.23 2.38 8.17
C ILE A 210 -11.04 2.28 9.46
N VAL A 211 -11.03 3.33 10.30
CA VAL A 211 -11.85 3.36 11.53
C VAL A 211 -13.33 3.28 11.19
N GLN A 212 -13.80 4.04 10.19
CA GLN A 212 -15.18 3.94 9.74
C GLN A 212 -15.52 2.54 9.22
N PHE A 213 -14.62 1.92 8.47
CA PHE A 213 -14.77 0.53 8.02
C PHE A 213 -14.90 -0.44 9.21
N ALA A 214 -14.02 -0.33 10.21
CA ALA A 214 -14.04 -1.17 11.40
C ALA A 214 -15.35 -1.01 12.20
N ILE A 215 -15.85 0.23 12.34
CA ILE A 215 -17.13 0.51 13.01
C ILE A 215 -18.29 -0.14 12.24
N ARG A 216 -18.34 0.01 10.91
CA ARG A 216 -19.37 -0.61 10.06
C ARG A 216 -19.34 -2.13 10.17
N LYS A 217 -18.15 -2.74 10.14
CA LYS A 217 -17.98 -4.20 10.27
C LYS A 217 -18.45 -4.71 11.63
N ARG A 218 -18.07 -4.02 12.72
CA ARG A 218 -18.52 -4.36 14.08
C ARG A 218 -20.04 -4.30 14.24
N LYS A 219 -20.68 -3.26 13.68
CA LYS A 219 -22.16 -3.16 13.69
C LYS A 219 -22.82 -4.33 12.94
N SER A 220 -22.26 -4.73 11.80
CA SER A 220 -22.75 -5.87 11.01
C SER A 220 -22.68 -7.18 11.81
N TRP A 221 -21.53 -7.46 12.46
CA TRP A 221 -21.38 -8.65 13.30
C TRP A 221 -22.31 -8.66 14.51
N ASN A 222 -22.49 -7.51 15.17
CA ASN A 222 -23.42 -7.42 16.30
C ASN A 222 -24.86 -7.73 15.84
N LYS A 223 -25.29 -7.21 14.69
CA LYS A 223 -26.60 -7.50 14.12
C LYS A 223 -26.76 -8.99 13.77
N GLN A 224 -25.75 -9.59 13.14
CA GLN A 224 -25.76 -11.01 12.80
C GLN A 224 -25.84 -11.90 14.05
N LYS A 225 -25.12 -11.53 15.11
CA LYS A 225 -25.17 -12.22 16.40
C LYS A 225 -26.55 -12.10 17.07
N GLN A 226 -27.18 -10.93 17.01
CA GLN A 226 -28.55 -10.72 17.50
C GLN A 226 -29.56 -11.59 16.76
N VAL A 227 -29.54 -11.58 15.42
CA VAL A 227 -30.44 -12.41 14.60
C VAL A 227 -30.25 -13.90 14.90
N GLN A 228 -29.00 -14.35 15.07
CA GLN A 228 -28.71 -15.73 15.42
C GLN A 228 -29.24 -16.09 16.82
N GLN A 229 -29.14 -15.18 17.80
CA GLN A 229 -29.70 -15.37 19.14
C GLN A 229 -31.24 -15.41 19.11
N GLU A 230 -31.89 -14.53 18.36
CA GLU A 230 -33.34 -14.52 18.17
C GLU A 230 -33.84 -15.82 17.52
N THR A 231 -33.14 -16.29 16.48
CA THR A 231 -33.46 -17.55 15.79
C THR A 231 -33.34 -18.76 16.74
N LEU A 232 -32.27 -18.80 17.54
CA LEU A 232 -32.07 -19.86 18.54
C LEU A 232 -33.14 -19.80 19.65
N ALA A 233 -33.55 -18.61 20.09
CA ALA A 233 -34.61 -18.43 21.07
C ALA A 233 -35.99 -18.85 20.54
N ALA A 234 -36.31 -18.52 19.28
CA ALA A 234 -37.54 -18.94 18.62
C ALA A 234 -37.61 -20.47 18.47
N ASN A 235 -36.54 -21.11 18.00
CA ASN A 235 -36.47 -22.57 17.87
C ASN A 235 -36.50 -23.30 19.23
N GLY A 236 -35.98 -22.67 20.29
CA GLY A 236 -36.02 -23.21 21.65
C GLY A 236 -37.41 -23.18 22.31
N HIS A 237 -38.36 -22.40 21.78
CA HIS A 237 -39.74 -22.34 22.28
C HIS A 237 -40.69 -23.36 21.64
N GLU A 238 -40.37 -23.90 20.47
CA GLU A 238 -41.18 -24.96 19.84
C GLU A 238 -41.02 -26.33 20.53
N GLY A 239 -39.97 -26.54 21.33
CA GLY A 239 -39.71 -27.79 22.04
C GLY A 239 -40.30 -27.93 23.45
N LYS A 240 -41.16 -26.99 23.91
CA LYS A 240 -41.81 -27.01 25.24
C LYS A 240 -43.34 -27.04 25.16
N LYS A 241 -43.88 -27.93 24.32
CA LYS A 241 -45.29 -28.31 24.36
C LYS A 241 -45.38 -29.81 24.62
N ASP A 242 -45.24 -30.20 25.88
CA ASP A 242 -45.70 -31.48 26.43
C ASP A 242 -46.30 -31.20 27.82
#